data_AF-F9WJ85-F1
#
_entry.id   AF-F9WJ85-F1
#
_cell.length_a   1.000
_cell.length_b   1.000
_cell.length_c   1.000
_cell.angle_alpha   90.00
_cell.angle_beta   90.00
_cell.angle_gamma   90.00
#
_symmetry.space_group_name_H-M   'P 1'
#
loop_
_entity.id
_entity.type
_entity.pdbx_description
1 polymer ?
#
loop_
_entity_poly.entity_id
_entity_poly.type
_entity_poly.pdbx_seq_one_letter_code
_entity_poly.pdbx_strand_id
1 'polypeptide(L)'
;MNMEGEREAVTSWTMESEVEQVLIQECKTRDNINLFYFFVEYYGWTEEKFRHLTLGEFLKQPERYIKNANRLEEVQKTMQQMLKRLHDNTIKDVRCLVGNGIITLCDWVLRGASTLLDRVPRGALDGAVREASKQPRPPITSGSISVQRSNEESDKLAHQVAGNPSTQRQPGGTRDNELGEILQKACKSWEDVRLVDFLAQEYGKTYGACGSNVTLAAFLENPSHYIENDAEREEVVEKLPDKLHHLRGCILRDVTFLRAVGITTRRDWVYRQLYHEMLTPITNCIL
;
A
#
# COMPACT_ATOMS: atom_id res chain seq x y z
N MET A 1 -33.54 -22.10 16.49
CA MET A 1 -32.68 -20.95 16.85
C MET A 1 -31.59 -20.88 15.80
N ASN A 2 -31.71 -19.90 14.90
CA ASN A 2 -30.80 -19.67 13.78
C ASN A 2 -29.59 -18.90 14.30
N MET A 3 -28.38 -19.35 13.96
CA MET A 3 -27.19 -18.50 13.99
C MET A 3 -26.82 -18.24 12.55
N GLU A 4 -26.89 -16.96 12.22
CA GLU A 4 -26.77 -16.38 10.90
C GLU A 4 -25.46 -16.77 10.23
N GLY A 5 -25.57 -17.11 8.95
CA GLY A 5 -24.41 -17.18 8.07
C GLY A 5 -23.73 -15.83 8.03
N GLU A 6 -22.43 -15.84 8.28
CA GLU A 6 -21.52 -14.82 7.79
C GLU A 6 -21.70 -14.79 6.26
N ARG A 7 -22.53 -13.87 5.79
CA ARG A 7 -22.52 -13.48 4.38
C ARG A 7 -21.16 -12.82 4.16
N GLU A 8 -20.26 -13.52 3.47
CA GLU A 8 -19.12 -12.88 2.80
C GLU A 8 -19.68 -11.64 2.09
N ALA A 9 -19.27 -10.47 2.54
CA ALA A 9 -19.65 -9.23 1.90
C ALA A 9 -19.10 -9.28 0.48
N VAL A 10 -19.97 -9.52 -0.51
CA VAL A 10 -19.65 -9.38 -1.93
C VAL A 10 -19.08 -7.99 -2.10
N THR A 11 -17.78 -7.90 -2.27
CA THR A 11 -17.04 -6.64 -2.25
C THR A 11 -17.29 -5.97 -3.58
N SER A 12 -18.31 -5.11 -3.68
CA SER A 12 -18.61 -4.42 -4.92
C SER A 12 -17.62 -3.29 -5.15
N TRP A 13 -16.68 -3.47 -6.08
CA TRP A 13 -15.73 -2.44 -6.44
C TRP A 13 -16.40 -1.26 -7.15
N THR A 14 -15.88 -0.05 -6.94
CA THR A 14 -16.28 1.18 -7.63
C THR A 14 -15.07 1.84 -8.27
N MET A 15 -15.26 2.77 -9.21
CA MET A 15 -14.13 3.48 -9.85
C MET A 15 -13.29 4.31 -8.85
N GLU A 16 -13.85 4.63 -7.69
CA GLU A 16 -13.17 5.34 -6.59
C GLU A 16 -12.43 4.38 -5.64
N SER A 17 -12.60 3.06 -5.80
CA SER A 17 -11.91 2.07 -4.97
C SER A 17 -10.39 2.18 -5.14
N GLU A 18 -9.68 2.13 -4.01
CA GLU A 18 -8.23 2.21 -3.97
C GLU A 18 -7.61 0.94 -4.59
N VAL A 19 -6.65 1.10 -5.49
CA VAL A 19 -5.96 -0.03 -6.15
C VAL A 19 -5.26 -0.93 -5.13
N GLU A 20 -4.79 -0.34 -4.04
CA GLU A 20 -4.20 -1.07 -2.91
C GLU A 20 -5.19 -2.07 -2.32
N GLN A 21 -6.38 -1.60 -1.92
CA GLN A 21 -7.38 -2.45 -1.26
C GLN A 21 -7.83 -3.57 -2.20
N VAL A 22 -8.01 -3.26 -3.47
CA VAL A 22 -8.30 -4.26 -4.51
C VAL A 22 -7.19 -5.31 -4.55
N LEU A 23 -5.93 -4.90 -4.70
CA LEU A 23 -4.81 -5.84 -4.83
C LEU A 23 -4.62 -6.70 -3.57
N ILE A 24 -4.68 -6.10 -2.38
CA ILE A 24 -4.56 -6.83 -1.11
C ILE A 24 -5.68 -7.88 -1.02
N GLN A 25 -6.93 -7.51 -1.30
CA GLN A 25 -8.07 -8.42 -1.16
C GLN A 25 -8.05 -9.54 -2.21
N GLU A 26 -7.88 -9.17 -3.49
CA GLU A 26 -7.96 -10.09 -4.62
C GLU A 26 -6.74 -11.03 -4.71
N CYS A 27 -5.54 -10.56 -4.32
CA CYS A 27 -4.33 -11.40 -4.34
C CYS A 27 -4.11 -12.20 -3.04
N LYS A 28 -4.80 -11.86 -1.94
CA LYS A 28 -4.78 -12.65 -0.70
C LYS A 28 -5.79 -13.81 -0.75
N THR A 29 -6.92 -13.61 -1.41
CA THR A 29 -7.99 -14.61 -1.47
C THR A 29 -7.73 -15.61 -2.59
N ARG A 30 -7.46 -16.87 -2.23
CA ARG A 30 -7.10 -17.92 -3.21
C ARG A 30 -8.19 -18.16 -4.26
N ASP A 31 -9.44 -17.99 -3.88
CA ASP A 31 -10.58 -18.14 -4.79
C ASP A 31 -10.71 -16.99 -5.80
N ASN A 32 -9.99 -15.88 -5.61
CA ASN A 32 -9.98 -14.76 -6.54
C ASN A 32 -8.80 -14.80 -7.52
N ILE A 33 -7.77 -15.58 -7.20
CA ILE A 33 -6.57 -15.71 -8.05
C ILE A 33 -6.89 -16.62 -9.24
N ASN A 34 -6.80 -16.08 -10.45
CA ASN A 34 -6.91 -16.88 -11.66
C ASN A 34 -5.71 -17.84 -11.82
N LEU A 35 -6.00 -19.14 -11.94
CA LEU A 35 -4.99 -20.19 -11.99
C LEU A 35 -4.06 -20.06 -13.19
N PHE A 36 -4.61 -19.70 -14.36
CA PHE A 36 -3.80 -19.55 -15.57
C PHE A 36 -2.74 -18.46 -15.40
N TYR A 37 -3.10 -17.29 -14.87
CA TYR A 37 -2.14 -16.21 -14.65
C TYR A 37 -1.10 -16.59 -13.60
N PHE A 38 -1.51 -17.23 -12.51
CA PHE A 38 -0.59 -17.70 -11.48
C PHE A 38 0.46 -18.68 -12.04
N PHE A 39 0.04 -19.66 -12.83
CA PHE A 39 0.92 -20.68 -13.39
C PHE A 39 1.91 -20.13 -14.42
N VAL A 40 1.45 -19.23 -15.30
CA VAL A 40 2.33 -18.53 -16.24
C VAL A 40 3.40 -17.74 -15.49
N GLU A 41 3.02 -17.03 -14.43
CA GLU A 41 3.92 -16.16 -13.67
C GLU A 41 4.97 -16.95 -12.87
N TYR A 42 4.52 -17.94 -12.09
CA TYR A 42 5.40 -18.59 -11.10
C TYR A 42 6.04 -19.90 -11.54
N TYR A 43 5.48 -20.55 -12.56
CA TYR A 43 5.97 -21.83 -13.07
C TYR A 43 6.42 -21.77 -14.54
N GLY A 44 6.07 -20.70 -15.27
CA GLY A 44 6.45 -20.54 -16.69
C GLY A 44 5.73 -21.48 -17.66
N TRP A 45 4.75 -22.25 -17.18
CA TRP A 45 3.93 -23.15 -17.98
C TRP A 45 2.49 -23.15 -17.48
N THR A 46 1.53 -23.49 -18.34
CA THR A 46 0.10 -23.50 -18.01
C THR A 46 -0.66 -24.44 -18.93
N GLU A 47 -1.95 -24.66 -18.66
CA GLU A 47 -2.87 -25.43 -19.49
C GLU A 47 -4.11 -24.60 -19.82
N GLU A 48 -4.74 -24.82 -20.97
CA GLU A 48 -5.91 -24.04 -21.41
C GLU A 48 -7.05 -24.05 -20.40
N LYS A 49 -7.32 -25.22 -19.80
CA LYS A 49 -8.37 -25.39 -18.78
C LYS A 49 -8.15 -24.53 -17.53
N PHE A 50 -6.93 -24.06 -17.26
CA PHE A 50 -6.65 -23.21 -16.10
C PHE A 50 -7.24 -21.81 -16.24
N ARG A 51 -7.62 -21.37 -17.45
CA ARG A 51 -8.21 -20.04 -17.67
C ARG A 51 -9.50 -19.81 -16.90
N HIS A 52 -10.24 -20.89 -16.62
CA HIS A 52 -11.54 -20.86 -15.98
C HIS A 52 -11.51 -21.37 -14.54
N LEU A 53 -10.32 -21.60 -13.99
CA LEU A 53 -10.15 -22.11 -12.63
C LEU A 53 -9.52 -21.06 -11.74
N THR A 54 -9.92 -21.08 -10.48
CA THR A 54 -9.27 -20.30 -9.43
C THR A 54 -8.18 -21.14 -8.76
N LEU A 55 -7.24 -20.48 -8.09
CA LEU A 55 -6.22 -21.17 -7.31
C LEU A 55 -6.86 -21.95 -6.16
N GLY A 56 -7.89 -21.40 -5.53
CA GLY A 56 -8.65 -22.08 -4.47
C GLY A 56 -9.35 -23.36 -4.94
N GLU A 57 -9.95 -23.35 -6.14
CA GLU A 57 -10.54 -24.55 -6.76
C GLU A 57 -9.48 -25.62 -7.06
N PHE A 58 -8.35 -25.22 -7.63
CA PHE A 58 -7.25 -26.13 -7.95
C PHE A 58 -6.70 -26.82 -6.71
N LEU A 59 -6.48 -26.06 -5.62
CA LEU A 59 -5.87 -26.57 -4.39
C LEU A 59 -6.73 -27.62 -3.67
N LYS A 60 -8.03 -27.72 -3.99
CA LYS A 60 -8.89 -28.78 -3.44
C LYS A 60 -8.50 -30.16 -3.97
N GLN A 61 -8.14 -30.28 -5.25
CA GLN A 61 -7.79 -31.56 -5.90
C GLN A 61 -6.79 -31.37 -7.07
N PRO A 62 -5.52 -31.05 -6.80
CA PRO A 62 -4.51 -30.78 -7.83
C PRO A 62 -4.30 -31.93 -8.84
N GLU A 63 -4.43 -33.18 -8.40
CA GLU A 63 -4.20 -34.41 -9.18
C GLU A 63 -5.24 -34.59 -10.30
N ARG A 64 -6.42 -33.98 -10.12
CA ARG A 64 -7.45 -33.95 -11.16
C ARG A 64 -6.99 -33.15 -12.37
N TYR A 65 -6.20 -32.10 -12.12
CA TYR A 65 -5.82 -31.12 -13.12
C TYR A 65 -4.42 -31.38 -13.69
N ILE A 66 -3.43 -31.80 -12.90
CA ILE A 66 -2.06 -32.05 -13.40
C ILE A 66 -1.84 -33.56 -13.53
N LYS A 67 -1.68 -34.04 -14.77
CA LYS A 67 -1.43 -35.48 -15.05
C LYS A 67 0.05 -35.87 -15.00
N ASN A 68 0.95 -34.91 -15.19
CA ASN A 68 2.38 -35.16 -15.12
C ASN A 68 2.82 -35.22 -13.64
N ALA A 69 3.24 -36.40 -13.19
CA ALA A 69 3.63 -36.65 -11.81
C ALA A 69 4.75 -35.71 -11.32
N ASN A 70 5.78 -35.47 -12.15
CA ASN A 70 6.90 -34.60 -11.79
C ASN A 70 6.45 -33.14 -11.59
N ARG A 71 5.57 -32.64 -12.48
CA ARG A 71 5.01 -31.27 -12.34
C ARG A 71 4.10 -31.16 -11.13
N LEU A 72 3.30 -32.17 -10.85
CA LEU A 72 2.43 -32.20 -9.69
C LEU A 72 3.26 -32.17 -8.40
N GLU A 73 4.30 -32.99 -8.31
CA GLU A 73 5.22 -33.03 -7.17
C GLU A 73 5.93 -31.69 -6.97
N GLU A 74 6.44 -31.09 -8.06
CA GLU A 74 7.04 -29.75 -8.03
C GLU A 74 6.06 -28.71 -7.45
N VAL A 75 4.85 -28.63 -8.02
CA VAL A 75 3.81 -27.68 -7.58
C VAL A 75 3.46 -27.89 -6.11
N GLN A 76 3.26 -29.14 -5.67
CA GLN A 76 2.96 -29.45 -4.27
C GLN A 76 4.09 -29.01 -3.33
N LYS A 77 5.34 -29.21 -3.73
CA LYS A 77 6.52 -28.85 -2.93
C LYS A 77 6.74 -27.34 -2.85
N THR A 78 6.48 -26.60 -3.93
CA THR A 78 6.81 -25.17 -4.03
C THR A 78 5.63 -24.22 -3.85
N MET A 79 4.39 -24.72 -3.76
CA MET A 79 3.18 -23.89 -3.72
C MET A 79 3.23 -22.77 -2.67
N GLN A 80 3.60 -23.09 -1.43
CA GLN A 80 3.66 -22.09 -0.35
C GLN A 80 4.70 -21.00 -0.64
N GLN A 81 5.82 -21.36 -1.26
CA GLN A 81 6.84 -20.41 -1.66
C GLN A 81 6.33 -19.49 -2.77
N MET A 82 5.59 -20.01 -3.76
CA MET A 82 5.02 -19.20 -4.83
C MET A 82 3.91 -18.27 -4.33
N LEU A 83 3.08 -18.72 -3.39
CA LEU A 83 2.11 -17.87 -2.70
C LEU A 83 2.78 -16.73 -1.93
N LYS A 84 3.89 -17.02 -1.23
CA LYS A 84 4.68 -15.98 -0.56
C LYS A 84 5.26 -14.98 -1.56
N ARG A 85 5.79 -15.47 -2.69
CA ARG A 85 6.29 -14.59 -3.76
C ARG A 85 5.19 -13.70 -4.34
N LEU A 86 3.99 -14.23 -4.54
CA LEU A 86 2.84 -13.43 -4.96
C LEU A 86 2.55 -12.32 -3.97
N HIS A 87 2.46 -12.65 -2.68
CA HIS A 87 2.23 -11.66 -1.64
C HIS A 87 3.31 -10.56 -1.62
N ASP A 88 4.59 -10.94 -1.63
CA ASP A 88 5.71 -10.00 -1.62
C ASP A 88 5.72 -9.12 -2.89
N ASN A 89 5.35 -9.67 -4.05
CA ASN A 89 5.23 -8.91 -5.30
C ASN A 89 4.02 -7.98 -5.28
N THR A 90 2.87 -8.41 -4.76
CA THR A 90 1.69 -7.55 -4.59
C THR A 90 2.01 -6.32 -3.75
N ILE A 91 2.77 -6.46 -2.65
CA ILE A 91 3.21 -5.32 -1.84
C ILE A 91 4.07 -4.35 -2.67
N LYS A 92 5.03 -4.88 -3.45
CA LYS A 92 5.89 -4.05 -4.31
C LYS A 92 5.09 -3.32 -5.39
N ASP A 93 4.13 -4.01 -5.99
CA ASP A 93 3.27 -3.48 -7.03
C ASP A 93 2.38 -2.35 -6.51
N VAL A 94 1.79 -2.51 -5.31
CA VAL A 94 1.07 -1.43 -4.64
C VAL A 94 1.97 -0.22 -4.44
N ARG A 95 3.18 -0.41 -3.90
CA ARG A 95 4.13 0.69 -3.71
C ARG A 95 4.51 1.39 -5.01
N CYS A 96 4.68 0.62 -6.10
CA CYS A 96 4.98 1.14 -7.42
C CYS A 96 3.80 1.97 -7.97
N LEU A 97 2.58 1.45 -7.89
CA LEU A 97 1.37 2.12 -8.34
C LEU A 97 1.16 3.44 -7.60
N VAL A 98 1.18 3.39 -6.27
CA VAL A 98 1.00 4.57 -5.42
C VAL A 98 2.13 5.59 -5.66
N GLY A 99 3.38 5.13 -5.79
CA GLY A 99 4.52 6.00 -6.13
C GLY A 99 4.38 6.70 -7.48
N ASN A 100 3.71 6.06 -8.44
CA ASN A 100 3.35 6.64 -9.74
C ASN A 100 2.03 7.44 -9.71
N GLY A 101 1.47 7.68 -8.52
CA GLY A 101 0.22 8.39 -8.32
C GLY A 101 -1.00 7.63 -8.80
N ILE A 102 -0.92 6.32 -9.05
CA ILE A 102 -2.07 5.47 -9.38
C ILE A 102 -2.67 4.97 -8.06
N ILE A 103 -3.70 5.67 -7.58
CA ILE A 103 -4.28 5.44 -6.25
C ILE A 103 -5.64 4.74 -6.36
N THR A 104 -6.44 5.09 -7.38
CA THR A 104 -7.80 4.55 -7.58
C THR A 104 -7.93 3.70 -8.84
N LEU A 105 -9.00 2.90 -8.95
CA LEU A 105 -9.33 2.19 -10.19
C LEU A 105 -9.54 3.14 -11.38
N CYS A 106 -10.02 4.37 -11.15
CA CYS A 106 -10.06 5.41 -12.18
C CYS A 106 -8.66 5.77 -12.68
N ASP A 107 -7.70 5.98 -11.77
CA ASP A 107 -6.30 6.23 -12.14
C ASP A 107 -5.69 5.06 -12.91
N TRP A 108 -6.00 3.83 -12.50
CA TRP A 108 -5.57 2.62 -13.19
C TRP A 108 -6.06 2.58 -14.64
N VAL A 109 -7.34 2.89 -14.87
CA VAL A 109 -7.87 2.96 -16.24
C VAL A 109 -7.18 4.04 -17.08
N LEU A 110 -6.87 5.19 -16.47
CA LEU A 110 -6.27 6.32 -17.18
C LEU A 110 -4.76 6.15 -17.44
N ARG A 111 -4.01 5.49 -16.55
CA ARG A 111 -2.54 5.49 -16.54
C ARG A 111 -1.90 4.11 -16.41
N GLY A 112 -2.67 3.07 -16.08
CA GLY A 112 -2.16 1.72 -15.76
C GLY A 112 -1.59 0.91 -16.93
N ALA A 113 -1.88 1.32 -18.16
CA ALA A 113 -1.37 0.64 -19.35
C ALA A 113 0.17 0.67 -19.45
N SER A 114 0.81 1.75 -18.98
CA SER A 114 2.27 1.88 -18.99
C SER A 114 2.95 1.32 -17.74
N THR A 115 2.19 0.85 -16.74
CA THR A 115 2.77 0.28 -15.52
C THR A 115 3.21 -1.16 -15.76
N LEU A 116 4.46 -1.47 -15.41
CA LEU A 116 4.92 -2.85 -15.35
C LEU A 116 4.31 -3.52 -14.10
N LEU A 117 3.41 -4.48 -14.32
CA LEU A 117 2.77 -5.29 -13.29
C LEU A 117 2.78 -6.76 -13.73
N ASP A 118 2.95 -7.65 -12.77
CA ASP A 118 2.80 -9.09 -12.96
C ASP A 118 1.36 -9.43 -13.41
N ARG A 119 1.18 -10.59 -14.03
CA ARG A 119 -0.11 -10.96 -14.67
C ARG A 119 -1.24 -11.08 -13.66
N VAL A 120 -0.97 -11.59 -12.46
CA VAL A 120 -1.96 -11.79 -11.40
C VAL A 120 -2.53 -10.46 -10.89
N PRO A 121 -1.71 -9.51 -10.38
CA PRO A 121 -2.22 -8.22 -9.89
C PRO A 121 -2.86 -7.38 -11.00
N ARG A 122 -2.33 -7.42 -12.23
CA ARG A 122 -2.99 -6.78 -13.38
C ARG A 122 -4.39 -7.36 -13.64
N GLY A 123 -4.49 -8.69 -13.66
CA GLY A 123 -5.77 -9.38 -13.84
C GLY A 123 -6.78 -9.05 -12.73
N ALA A 124 -6.33 -8.88 -11.50
CA ALA A 124 -7.16 -8.45 -10.38
C ALA A 124 -7.73 -7.03 -10.59
N LEU A 125 -6.88 -6.06 -10.95
CA LEU A 125 -7.31 -4.68 -11.21
C LEU A 125 -8.27 -4.58 -12.41
N ASP A 126 -7.94 -5.24 -13.53
CA ASP A 126 -8.82 -5.28 -14.71
C ASP A 126 -10.14 -6.00 -14.41
N GLY A 127 -10.08 -7.00 -13.52
CA GLY A 127 -11.22 -7.67 -12.91
C GLY A 127 -12.15 -6.70 -12.20
N ALA A 128 -11.59 -5.95 -11.25
CA ALA A 128 -12.30 -4.97 -10.44
C ALA A 128 -12.85 -3.80 -11.27
N VAL A 129 -12.11 -3.30 -12.28
CA VAL A 129 -12.62 -2.27 -13.21
C VAL A 129 -13.85 -2.75 -13.96
N ARG A 130 -13.83 -3.99 -14.47
CA ARG A 130 -14.99 -4.58 -15.16
C ARG A 130 -16.19 -4.72 -14.23
N GLU A 131 -15.96 -5.00 -12.95
CA GLU A 131 -17.02 -5.04 -11.95
C GLU A 131 -17.57 -3.64 -11.65
N ALA A 132 -16.69 -2.69 -11.35
CA ALA A 132 -17.04 -1.30 -11.07
C ALA A 132 -17.80 -0.64 -12.22
N SER A 133 -17.48 -1.00 -13.46
CA SER A 133 -18.15 -0.49 -14.66
C SER A 133 -19.57 -1.03 -14.86
N LYS A 134 -19.97 -2.09 -14.13
CA LYS A 134 -21.35 -2.61 -14.17
C LYS A 134 -22.29 -1.84 -13.24
N GLN A 135 -21.76 -1.05 -12.31
CA GLN A 135 -22.57 -0.27 -11.38
C GLN A 135 -23.18 0.95 -12.11
N PRO A 136 -24.48 1.25 -11.91
CA PRO A 136 -25.10 2.44 -12.50
C PRO A 136 -24.40 3.72 -12.01
N ARG A 137 -24.09 4.65 -12.92
CA ARG A 137 -23.62 5.98 -12.51
C ARG A 137 -24.69 6.64 -11.64
N PRO A 138 -24.34 7.28 -10.51
CA PRO A 138 -25.29 8.13 -9.80
C PRO A 138 -25.80 9.22 -10.76
N PRO A 139 -27.09 9.58 -10.70
CA PRO A 139 -27.65 10.57 -11.61
C PRO A 139 -26.96 11.91 -11.38
N ILE A 140 -26.33 12.43 -12.42
CA ILE A 140 -25.91 13.82 -12.47
C ILE A 140 -27.18 14.64 -12.29
N THR A 141 -27.29 15.37 -11.19
CA THR A 141 -28.32 16.42 -11.04
C THR A 141 -27.98 17.51 -12.06
N SER A 142 -28.38 17.30 -13.32
CA SER A 142 -28.52 18.36 -14.30
C SER A 142 -29.61 19.28 -13.79
N GLY A 143 -29.22 20.30 -13.04
CA GLY A 143 -30.03 21.48 -12.77
C GLY A 143 -30.30 22.16 -14.11
N SER A 144 -31.37 21.74 -14.77
CA SER A 144 -31.95 22.46 -15.89
C SER A 144 -32.43 23.81 -15.37
N ILE A 145 -31.66 24.86 -15.64
CA ILE A 145 -32.09 26.25 -15.45
C ILE A 145 -33.22 26.48 -16.46
N SER A 146 -34.45 26.36 -15.97
CA SER A 146 -35.63 26.86 -16.66
C SER A 146 -35.61 28.38 -16.59
N VAL A 147 -35.35 29.00 -17.74
CA VAL A 147 -35.51 30.44 -17.94
C VAL A 147 -37.01 30.71 -17.99
N GLN A 148 -37.55 31.30 -16.94
CA GLN A 148 -38.85 31.97 -17.01
C GLN A 148 -38.69 33.43 -16.62
N ARG A 149 -38.89 34.23 -17.67
CA ARG A 149 -38.73 35.67 -17.80
C ARG A 149 -40.04 36.32 -17.39
N SER A 150 -40.01 37.18 -16.36
CA SER A 150 -41.07 38.16 -16.08
C SER A 150 -40.42 39.44 -15.58
N ASN A 151 -40.77 40.55 -16.24
CA ASN A 151 -40.16 41.87 -16.09
C ASN A 151 -40.70 42.65 -14.88
N GLU A 152 -39.82 43.54 -14.39
CA GLU A 152 -40.06 44.92 -13.89
C GLU A 152 -41.20 45.19 -12.89
N GLU A 153 -40.80 45.56 -11.67
CA GLU A 153 -41.08 46.90 -11.13
C GLU A 153 -40.09 47.21 -9.99
N SER A 154 -39.44 48.37 -10.10
CA SER A 154 -38.47 48.89 -9.15
C SER A 154 -39.10 50.11 -8.49
N ASP A 155 -39.26 50.10 -7.17
CA ASP A 155 -39.01 51.30 -6.37
C ASP A 155 -38.82 51.04 -4.85
N LYS A 156 -37.62 51.41 -4.39
CA LYS A 156 -37.22 52.03 -3.11
C LYS A 156 -38.10 51.84 -1.85
N LEU A 157 -37.52 51.29 -0.77
CA LEU A 157 -36.89 52.07 0.33
C LEU A 157 -36.31 51.17 1.46
N ALA A 158 -35.02 51.36 1.74
CA ALA A 158 -34.35 51.51 3.04
C ALA A 158 -34.41 50.48 4.21
N HIS A 159 -33.17 50.11 4.60
CA HIS A 159 -32.60 49.91 5.96
C HIS A 159 -32.54 48.51 6.60
N GLN A 160 -31.28 48.04 6.69
CA GLN A 160 -30.57 47.37 7.79
C GLN A 160 -31.25 46.20 8.53
N VAL A 161 -30.56 45.05 8.59
CA VAL A 161 -30.00 44.46 9.83
C VAL A 161 -29.23 43.16 9.50
N ALA A 162 -28.09 43.04 10.16
CA ALA A 162 -27.14 41.93 10.33
C ALA A 162 -27.45 40.54 9.75
N GLY A 163 -26.47 39.99 9.03
CA GLY A 163 -26.33 38.56 8.74
C GLY A 163 -24.95 38.27 8.15
N ASN A 164 -24.12 37.52 8.88
CA ASN A 164 -22.72 37.20 8.57
C ASN A 164 -22.50 36.64 7.15
N PRO A 165 -21.43 37.01 6.43
CA PRO A 165 -21.09 36.37 5.17
C PRO A 165 -20.58 34.95 5.44
N SER A 166 -21.31 34.00 4.86
CA SER A 166 -21.00 32.58 4.77
C SER A 166 -19.55 32.37 4.33
N THR A 167 -18.80 31.64 5.16
CA THR A 167 -17.42 31.23 4.89
C THR A 167 -17.39 30.38 3.62
N GLN A 168 -16.93 30.98 2.52
CA GLN A 168 -16.39 30.26 1.38
C GLN A 168 -15.22 29.41 1.89
N ARG A 169 -15.48 28.12 2.16
CA ARG A 169 -14.43 27.16 2.53
C ARG A 169 -13.56 26.93 1.30
N GLN A 170 -12.52 27.75 1.19
CA GLN A 170 -11.25 27.36 0.58
C GLN A 170 -10.79 26.07 1.27
N PRO A 171 -10.43 24.99 0.55
CA PRO A 171 -9.68 23.89 1.14
C PRO A 171 -8.22 24.33 1.27
N GLY A 172 -7.99 25.28 2.17
CA GLY A 172 -6.68 25.69 2.66
C GLY A 172 -6.56 25.27 4.12
N GLY A 173 -6.69 23.97 4.38
CA GLY A 173 -6.32 23.39 5.67
C GLY A 173 -4.89 22.90 5.56
N THR A 174 -4.00 23.43 6.38
CA THR A 174 -2.70 22.81 6.67
C THR A 174 -2.97 21.35 7.01
N ARG A 175 -2.74 20.46 6.05
CA ARG A 175 -3.02 19.03 6.21
C ARG A 175 -2.05 18.53 7.28
N ASP A 176 -2.57 18.11 8.43
CA ASP A 176 -1.77 17.58 9.53
C ASP A 176 -0.77 16.55 8.97
N ASN A 177 0.52 16.89 8.95
CA ASN A 177 1.61 16.07 8.39
C ASN A 177 2.48 15.53 9.53
N GLU A 178 1.84 15.19 10.65
CA GLU A 178 2.48 14.74 11.88
C GLU A 178 3.49 13.60 11.62
N LEU A 179 3.07 12.54 10.91
CA LEU A 179 3.98 11.41 10.61
C LEU A 179 5.15 11.82 9.73
N GLY A 180 4.90 12.71 8.76
CA GLY A 180 5.96 13.26 7.91
C GLY A 180 6.97 14.08 8.72
N GLU A 181 6.51 14.84 9.71
CA GLU A 181 7.39 15.61 10.61
C GLU A 181 8.19 14.70 11.55
N ILE A 182 7.57 13.66 12.11
CA ILE A 182 8.24 12.65 12.94
C ILE A 182 9.37 11.98 12.14
N LEU A 183 9.06 11.48 10.94
CA LEU A 183 10.03 10.78 10.10
C LEU A 183 11.12 11.72 9.56
N GLN A 184 10.78 12.98 9.30
CA GLN A 184 11.77 14.00 8.94
C GLN A 184 12.70 14.34 10.11
N LYS A 185 12.19 14.41 11.34
CA LYS A 185 13.00 14.59 12.55
C LYS A 185 13.96 13.41 12.73
N ALA A 186 13.46 12.18 12.59
CA ALA A 186 14.28 10.98 12.69
C ALA A 186 15.46 10.99 11.70
N CYS A 187 15.23 11.41 10.44
CA CYS A 187 16.30 11.55 9.43
C CYS A 187 17.38 12.59 9.80
N LYS A 188 17.02 13.60 10.62
CA LYS A 188 17.92 14.70 11.00
C LYS A 188 18.77 14.35 12.21
N SER A 189 18.14 13.87 13.29
CA SER A 189 18.84 13.66 14.57
C SER A 189 19.23 12.22 14.83
N TRP A 190 18.55 11.23 14.23
CA TRP A 190 18.73 9.80 14.51
C TRP A 190 18.53 9.40 15.98
N GLU A 191 17.96 10.30 16.81
CA GLU A 191 17.68 10.06 18.23
C GLU A 191 16.54 9.06 18.42
N ASP A 192 15.58 9.08 17.50
CA ASP A 192 14.41 8.20 17.54
C ASP A 192 14.68 6.85 16.83
N VAL A 193 15.93 6.62 16.36
CA VAL A 193 16.33 5.39 15.65
C VAL A 193 17.20 4.53 16.54
N ARG A 194 16.76 3.30 16.84
CA ARG A 194 17.55 2.35 17.63
C ARG A 194 18.68 1.76 16.79
N LEU A 195 19.87 1.68 17.39
CA LEU A 195 21.05 1.10 16.76
C LEU A 195 20.81 -0.35 16.30
N VAL A 196 20.12 -1.15 17.12
CA VAL A 196 19.85 -2.56 16.80
C VAL A 196 18.98 -2.73 15.55
N ASP A 197 18.00 -1.84 15.34
CA ASP A 197 17.12 -1.88 14.17
C ASP A 197 17.88 -1.44 12.92
N PHE A 198 18.71 -0.40 13.05
CA PHE A 198 19.60 0.05 11.98
C PHE A 198 20.54 -1.06 11.51
N LEU A 199 21.25 -1.70 12.45
CA LEU A 199 22.21 -2.76 12.13
C LEU A 199 21.52 -3.98 11.50
N ALA A 200 20.36 -4.39 12.05
CA ALA A 200 19.57 -5.47 11.49
C ALA A 200 19.12 -5.16 10.05
N GLN A 201 18.65 -3.94 9.78
CA GLN A 201 18.18 -3.56 8.44
C GLN A 201 19.33 -3.40 7.43
N GLU A 202 20.41 -2.71 7.81
CA GLU A 202 21.46 -2.30 6.85
C GLU A 202 22.57 -3.34 6.67
N TYR A 203 22.78 -4.20 7.68
CA TYR A 203 23.85 -5.20 7.71
C TYR A 203 23.34 -6.64 7.86
N GLY A 204 22.07 -6.84 8.21
CA GLY A 204 21.51 -8.19 8.43
C GLY A 204 21.98 -8.87 9.72
N LYS A 205 22.69 -8.14 10.59
CA LYS A 205 23.23 -8.62 11.87
C LYS A 205 23.33 -7.46 12.86
N THR A 206 23.26 -7.76 14.15
CA THR A 206 23.26 -6.74 15.23
C THR A 206 24.63 -6.52 15.87
N TYR A 207 25.67 -7.27 15.46
CA TYR A 207 27.05 -7.17 15.97
C TYR A 207 27.18 -7.22 17.50
N GLY A 208 26.24 -7.88 18.18
CA GLY A 208 26.21 -7.92 19.64
C GLY A 208 26.09 -6.55 20.30
N ALA A 209 25.55 -5.54 19.60
CA ALA A 209 25.46 -4.17 20.09
C ALA A 209 24.88 -4.11 21.52
N CYS A 210 25.65 -3.52 22.44
CA CYS A 210 25.30 -3.44 23.85
C CYS A 210 24.08 -2.53 24.08
N GLY A 211 22.96 -3.12 24.48
CA GLY A 211 21.74 -2.40 24.89
C GLY A 211 20.70 -2.25 23.77
N SER A 212 19.51 -2.84 23.97
CA SER A 212 18.42 -2.83 22.99
C SER A 212 17.82 -1.45 22.70
N ASN A 213 18.12 -0.45 23.56
CA ASN A 213 17.54 0.89 23.50
C ASN A 213 18.56 1.98 23.16
N VAL A 214 19.78 1.60 22.77
CA VAL A 214 20.79 2.57 22.32
C VAL A 214 20.33 3.22 21.02
N THR A 215 20.44 4.55 20.96
CA THR A 215 20.09 5.32 19.76
C THR A 215 21.26 5.36 18.79
N LEU A 216 20.96 5.47 17.50
CA LEU A 216 21.97 5.64 16.47
C LEU A 216 22.74 6.95 16.66
N ALA A 217 22.09 8.00 17.19
CA ALA A 217 22.75 9.24 17.61
C ALA A 217 23.86 8.99 18.65
N ALA A 218 23.59 8.25 19.72
CA ALA A 218 24.59 7.94 20.75
C ALA A 218 25.75 7.11 20.20
N PHE A 219 25.47 6.18 19.29
CA PHE A 219 26.50 5.41 18.59
C PHE A 219 27.42 6.30 17.75
N LEU A 220 26.85 7.29 17.03
CA LEU A 220 27.62 8.22 16.20
C LEU A 220 28.60 9.07 17.02
N GLU A 221 28.29 9.35 18.29
CA GLU A 221 29.18 10.08 19.19
C GLU A 221 30.35 9.21 19.68
N ASN A 222 30.10 7.95 20.02
CA ASN A 222 31.13 7.05 20.54
C ASN A 222 30.94 5.58 20.11
N PRO A 223 31.36 5.21 18.89
CA PRO A 223 31.17 3.86 18.36
C PRO A 223 31.84 2.75 19.19
N SER A 224 33.01 3.06 19.80
CA SER A 224 33.79 2.09 20.59
C SER A 224 33.08 1.62 21.86
N HIS A 225 32.08 2.35 22.35
CA HIS A 225 31.33 1.97 23.54
C HIS A 225 30.26 0.89 23.27
N TYR A 226 29.90 0.67 22.00
CA TYR A 226 28.75 -0.17 21.64
C TYR A 226 29.10 -1.37 20.78
N ILE A 227 30.25 -1.34 20.08
CA ILE A 227 30.79 -2.47 19.32
C ILE A 227 32.22 -2.74 19.81
N GLU A 228 32.38 -3.83 20.56
CA GLU A 228 33.66 -4.22 21.16
C GLU A 228 34.67 -4.71 20.12
N ASN A 229 34.21 -5.47 19.12
CA ASN A 229 35.07 -6.03 18.09
C ASN A 229 35.56 -4.91 17.14
N ASP A 230 36.88 -4.70 17.12
CA ASP A 230 37.52 -3.64 16.34
C ASP A 230 37.24 -3.75 14.83
N ALA A 231 37.31 -4.95 14.26
CA ALA A 231 37.11 -5.17 12.83
C ALA A 231 35.65 -4.93 12.41
N GLU A 232 34.70 -5.36 13.24
CA GLU A 232 33.27 -5.12 13.01
C GLU A 232 32.91 -3.64 13.14
N ARG A 233 33.49 -2.97 14.15
CA ARG A 233 33.32 -1.54 14.35
C ARG A 233 33.88 -0.74 13.18
N GLU A 234 35.07 -1.09 12.69
CA GLU A 234 35.69 -0.45 11.53
C GLU A 234 34.83 -0.60 10.28
N GLU A 235 34.32 -1.81 9.99
CA GLU A 235 33.39 -2.03 8.88
C GLU A 235 32.13 -1.14 8.99
N VAL A 236 31.51 -1.10 10.17
CA VAL A 236 30.28 -0.33 10.38
C VAL A 236 30.52 1.16 10.23
N VAL A 237 31.63 1.67 10.78
CA VAL A 237 31.99 3.10 10.72
C VAL A 237 32.37 3.52 9.29
N GLU A 238 33.12 2.69 8.58
CA GLU A 238 33.54 2.96 7.20
C GLU A 238 32.33 3.10 6.26
N LYS A 239 31.39 2.14 6.32
CA LYS A 239 30.19 2.13 5.46
C LYS A 239 29.06 3.02 5.98
N LEU A 240 29.21 3.59 7.17
CA LEU A 240 28.14 4.31 7.87
C LEU A 240 27.50 5.42 7.04
N PRO A 241 28.25 6.31 6.36
CA PRO A 241 27.66 7.41 5.61
C PRO A 241 26.72 6.92 4.50
N ASP A 242 27.13 5.88 3.77
CA ASP A 242 26.35 5.29 2.69
C ASP A 242 25.08 4.61 3.22
N LYS A 243 25.19 3.90 4.35
CA LYS A 243 24.04 3.26 5.00
C LYS A 243 23.05 4.28 5.56
N LEU A 244 23.52 5.37 6.17
CA LEU A 244 22.66 6.47 6.61
C LEU A 244 21.96 7.15 5.43
N HIS A 245 22.66 7.35 4.31
CA HIS A 245 22.07 7.89 3.09
C HIS A 245 20.99 6.95 2.52
N HIS A 246 21.27 5.65 2.45
CA HIS A 246 20.30 4.63 2.04
C HIS A 246 19.04 4.67 2.93
N LEU A 247 19.25 4.69 4.25
CA LEU A 247 18.19 4.74 5.24
C LEU A 247 17.29 5.98 5.08
N ARG A 248 17.88 7.17 4.89
CA ARG A 248 17.12 8.39 4.60
C ARG A 248 16.27 8.23 3.34
N GLY A 249 16.82 7.65 2.29
CA GLY A 249 16.09 7.37 1.05
C GLY A 249 14.88 6.45 1.30
N CYS A 250 15.05 5.42 2.12
CA CYS A 250 13.97 4.51 2.51
C CYS A 250 12.86 5.22 3.30
N ILE A 251 13.22 5.99 4.34
CA ILE A 251 12.25 6.73 5.16
C ILE A 251 11.50 7.77 4.31
N LEU A 252 12.19 8.52 3.45
CA LEU A 252 11.55 9.51 2.57
C LEU A 252 10.55 8.85 1.61
N ARG A 253 10.91 7.71 1.02
CA ARG A 253 10.01 6.93 0.16
C ARG A 253 8.78 6.44 0.92
N ASP A 254 8.94 6.04 2.17
CA ASP A 254 7.84 5.63 3.05
C ASP A 254 6.92 6.81 3.41
N VAL A 255 7.48 7.99 3.70
CA VAL A 255 6.70 9.23 3.93
C VAL A 255 5.85 9.58 2.71
N THR A 256 6.45 9.54 1.50
CA THR A 256 5.72 9.83 0.26
C THR A 256 4.57 8.84 0.05
N PHE A 257 4.83 7.56 0.30
CA PHE A 257 3.83 6.51 0.20
C PHE A 257 2.67 6.73 1.19
N LEU A 258 2.97 6.93 2.49
CA LEU A 258 1.97 7.19 3.54
C LEU A 258 1.09 8.40 3.20
N ARG A 259 1.69 9.49 2.73
CA ARG A 259 0.94 10.69 2.31
C ARG A 259 -0.01 10.41 1.14
N ALA A 260 0.42 9.61 0.18
CA ALA A 260 -0.36 9.27 -1.00
C ALA A 260 -1.57 8.41 -0.66
N VAL A 261 -1.43 7.47 0.28
CA VAL A 261 -2.54 6.64 0.81
C VAL A 261 -3.36 7.32 1.91
N GLY A 262 -3.08 8.61 2.18
CA GLY A 262 -3.86 9.40 3.12
C GLY A 262 -3.52 9.21 4.60
N ILE A 263 -2.47 8.45 4.93
CA ILE A 263 -1.99 8.25 6.30
C ILE A 263 -1.02 9.39 6.64
N THR A 264 -1.50 10.39 7.39
CA THR A 264 -0.68 11.56 7.73
C THR A 264 -0.55 11.82 9.23
N THR A 265 -1.38 11.18 10.06
CA THR A 265 -1.37 11.28 11.53
C THR A 265 -1.15 9.93 12.21
N ARG A 266 -0.71 9.94 13.48
CA ARG A 266 -0.60 8.71 14.29
C ARG A 266 -1.94 8.00 14.46
N ARG A 267 -3.05 8.76 14.48
CA ARG A 267 -4.40 8.18 14.53
C ARG A 267 -4.65 7.33 13.28
N ASP A 268 -4.35 7.85 12.09
CA ASP A 268 -4.55 7.11 10.83
C ASP A 268 -3.71 5.82 10.79
N TRP A 269 -2.48 5.89 11.33
CA TRP A 269 -1.55 4.78 11.40
C TRP A 269 -2.06 3.62 12.27
N VAL A 270 -2.51 3.90 13.49
CA VAL A 270 -2.95 2.86 14.45
C VAL A 270 -4.10 2.02 13.92
N TYR A 271 -5.00 2.60 13.11
CA TYR A 271 -6.15 1.89 12.56
C TYR A 271 -5.85 1.10 11.28
N ARG A 272 -4.62 1.13 10.78
CA ARG A 272 -4.25 0.59 9.45
C ARG A 272 -3.07 -0.37 9.52
N GLN A 273 -3.26 -1.51 10.20
CA GLN A 273 -2.24 -2.56 10.37
C GLN A 273 -1.69 -3.15 9.05
N LEU A 274 -2.47 -3.12 7.97
CA LEU A 274 -2.07 -3.64 6.66
C LEU A 274 -0.81 -2.95 6.09
N TYR A 275 -0.51 -1.73 6.55
CA TYR A 275 0.59 -0.94 6.02
C TYR A 275 1.93 -1.24 6.67
N HIS A 276 1.96 -1.97 7.79
CA HIS A 276 3.21 -2.34 8.46
C HIS A 276 4.13 -3.12 7.53
N GLU A 277 3.59 -4.03 6.73
CA GLU A 277 4.37 -4.84 5.79
C GLU A 277 4.79 -4.04 4.55
N MET A 278 4.15 -2.89 4.30
CA MET A 278 4.48 -2.02 3.18
C MET A 278 5.57 -1.02 3.52
N LEU A 279 5.87 -0.75 4.79
CA LEU A 279 6.93 0.17 5.18
C LEU A 279 8.24 -0.56 5.45
N THR A 280 9.35 0.17 5.41
CA THR A 280 10.62 -0.38 5.88
C THR A 280 10.57 -0.64 7.39
N PRO A 281 11.24 -1.69 7.90
CA PRO A 281 11.22 -2.04 9.32
C PRO A 281 11.54 -0.84 10.22
N ILE A 282 12.53 -0.02 9.85
CA ILE A 282 12.91 1.13 10.67
C ILE A 282 11.80 2.19 10.74
N THR A 283 11.08 2.42 9.65
CA THR A 283 9.96 3.37 9.64
C THR A 283 8.87 2.89 10.59
N ASN A 284 8.56 1.60 10.60
CA ASN A 284 7.62 1.01 11.56
C ASN A 284 8.09 1.18 13.02
N CYS A 285 9.40 1.11 13.29
CA CYS A 285 9.93 1.29 14.64
C CYS A 285 9.86 2.76 15.12
N ILE A 286 9.93 3.72 14.20
CA ILE A 286 9.86 5.15 14.53
C ILE A 286 8.42 5.62 14.81
N LEU A 287 7.44 5.06 14.10
CA LEU A 287 6.03 5.49 14.13
C LEU A 287 5.23 4.93 15.31
#